data_AF-A0A9W6T9D3-F1
#
_entry.id   AF-A0A9W6T9D3-F1
#
_cell.length_a   1.000
_cell.length_b   1.000
_cell.length_c   1.000
_cell.angle_alpha   90.00
_cell.angle_beta   90.00
_cell.angle_gamma   90.00
#
_symmetry.space_group_name_H-M   'P 1'
#
loop_
_entity.id
_entity.type
_entity.pdbx_description
1 polymer ?
#
loop_
_entity_poly.entity_id
_entity_poly.type
_entity_poly.pdbx_seq_one_letter_code
_entity_poly.pdbx_strand_id
1 'polypeptide(L)'
;MNKLAILCRLATNNDYASGNALLNRFTQWDPTFSSTREYEFLNKLIQAVKDGNSDEIANASRDYDKIARLDALKIRILNKIKSSVTEAPDELEEDFT
;
A
#
# COMPACT_ATOMS: atom_id res chain seq x y z
N MET A 1 -5.77 -4.87 -17.30
CA MET A 1 -6.41 -4.59 -16.00
C MET A 1 -5.45 -3.77 -15.15
N ASN A 2 -5.84 -2.60 -14.66
CA ASN A 2 -4.90 -1.59 -14.16
C ASN A 2 -4.53 -1.81 -12.68
N LYS A 3 -3.33 -2.35 -12.42
CA LYS A 3 -2.83 -2.66 -11.07
C LYS A 3 -2.63 -1.41 -10.19
N LEU A 4 -2.65 -0.20 -10.79
CA LEU A 4 -2.73 1.07 -10.06
C LEU A 4 -4.00 1.18 -9.19
N ALA A 5 -5.05 0.41 -9.48
CA ALA A 5 -6.28 0.40 -8.69
C ALA A 5 -6.03 0.07 -7.21
N ILE A 6 -5.05 -0.81 -6.90
CA ILE A 6 -4.70 -1.11 -5.51
C ILE A 6 -4.09 0.12 -4.83
N LEU A 7 -3.11 0.78 -5.47
CA LEU A 7 -2.50 2.00 -4.92
C LEU A 7 -3.54 3.10 -4.71
N CYS A 8 -4.50 3.26 -5.62
CA CYS A 8 -5.58 4.24 -5.45
C CYS A 8 -6.50 3.93 -4.26
N ARG A 9 -6.82 2.65 -4.00
CA ARG A 9 -7.62 2.24 -2.84
C ARG A 9 -6.92 2.58 -1.53
N LEU A 10 -5.64 2.21 -1.42
CA LEU A 10 -4.80 2.52 -0.27
C LEU A 10 -4.72 4.04 -0.05
N ALA A 11 -4.54 4.82 -1.11
CA ALA A 11 -4.37 6.27 -1.01
C ALA A 11 -5.66 7.07 -0.76
N THR A 12 -6.83 6.45 -0.88
CA THR A 12 -8.11 7.15 -0.67
C THR A 12 -8.52 7.11 0.79
N ASN A 13 -8.56 5.92 1.40
CA ASN A 13 -9.08 5.72 2.76
C ASN A 13 -8.27 4.69 3.57
N ASN A 14 -6.98 4.46 3.25
CA ASN A 14 -6.20 3.34 3.81
C ASN A 14 -6.92 1.98 3.65
N ASP A 15 -7.70 1.82 2.58
CA ASP A 15 -8.60 0.67 2.38
C ASP A 15 -7.82 -0.58 1.94
N TYR A 16 -7.10 -1.15 2.90
CA TYR A 16 -6.30 -2.36 2.75
C TYR A 16 -7.18 -3.58 2.45
N ALA A 17 -8.43 -3.61 2.93
CA ALA A 17 -9.37 -4.71 2.71
C ALA A 17 -9.74 -4.82 1.22
N SER A 18 -10.15 -3.71 0.59
CA SER A 18 -10.39 -3.68 -0.86
C SER A 18 -9.11 -3.91 -1.67
N GLY A 19 -7.97 -3.40 -1.20
CA GLY A 19 -6.66 -3.66 -1.80
C GLY A 19 -6.34 -5.16 -1.85
N ASN A 20 -6.50 -5.86 -0.73
CA ASN A 20 -6.29 -7.30 -0.61
C ASN A 20 -7.28 -8.11 -1.46
N ALA A 21 -8.55 -7.72 -1.49
CA ALA A 21 -9.55 -8.36 -2.33
C ALA A 21 -9.21 -8.24 -3.83
N LEU A 22 -8.72 -7.08 -4.28
CA LEU A 22 -8.24 -6.89 -5.64
C LEU A 22 -6.98 -7.71 -5.93
N LEU A 23 -6.03 -7.76 -4.99
CA LEU A 23 -4.81 -8.56 -5.12
C LEU A 23 -5.15 -10.04 -5.35
N ASN A 24 -6.09 -10.58 -4.57
CA ASN A 24 -6.57 -11.96 -4.72
C ASN A 24 -7.32 -12.19 -6.04
N ARG A 25 -8.06 -11.20 -6.55
CA ARG A 25 -8.68 -11.31 -7.88
C ARG A 25 -7.63 -11.40 -8.99
N PHE A 26 -6.53 -10.64 -8.88
CA PHE A 26 -5.44 -10.73 -9.84
C PHE A 26 -4.80 -12.12 -9.84
N THR A 27 -4.58 -12.74 -8.68
CA THR A 27 -4.02 -14.10 -8.60
C THR A 27 -4.98 -15.18 -9.09
N GLN A 28 -6.29 -14.97 -8.95
CA GLN A 28 -7.29 -15.87 -9.55
C GLN A 28 -7.31 -15.78 -11.08
N TRP A 29 -7.13 -14.58 -11.64
CA TRP A 29 -7.12 -14.39 -13.10
C TRP A 29 -5.77 -14.79 -13.73
N ASP A 30 -4.68 -14.61 -13.00
CA ASP A 30 -3.34 -15.01 -13.39
C ASP A 30 -2.59 -15.62 -12.19
N PRO A 31 -2.55 -16.96 -12.06
CA PRO A 31 -1.85 -17.63 -10.97
C PRO A 31 -0.35 -17.31 -10.92
N THR A 32 0.27 -17.01 -12.08
CA THR A 32 1.70 -16.70 -12.15
C THR A 32 2.03 -15.35 -11.51
N PHE A 33 1.04 -14.45 -11.42
CA PHE A 33 1.20 -13.14 -10.82
C PHE A 33 1.74 -13.19 -9.39
N SER A 34 1.35 -14.20 -8.61
CA SER A 34 1.81 -14.41 -7.22
C SER A 34 3.33 -14.55 -7.08
N SER A 35 4.02 -14.99 -8.14
CA SER A 35 5.48 -15.13 -8.17
C SER A 35 6.21 -13.85 -8.59
N THR A 36 5.48 -12.80 -8.98
CA THR A 36 6.07 -11.57 -9.51
C THR A 36 6.51 -10.63 -8.39
N ARG A 37 7.53 -9.83 -8.68
CA ARG A 37 7.97 -8.74 -7.79
C ARG A 37 6.91 -7.68 -7.57
N GLU A 38 6.02 -7.50 -8.54
CA GLU A 38 4.89 -6.57 -8.42
C GLU A 38 3.86 -7.07 -7.39
N TYR A 39 3.54 -8.36 -7.39
CA TYR A 39 2.71 -8.96 -6.33
C TYR A 39 3.37 -8.80 -4.96
N GLU A 40 4.66 -9.13 -4.84
CA GLU A 40 5.41 -8.99 -3.60
C GLU A 40 5.34 -7.56 -3.06
N PHE A 41 5.56 -6.56 -3.92
CA PHE A 41 5.48 -5.15 -3.57
C PHE A 41 4.09 -4.72 -3.11
N LEU A 42 3.04 -5.07 -3.86
CA LEU A 42 1.66 -4.72 -3.52
C LEU A 42 1.20 -5.40 -2.23
N ASN A 43 1.58 -6.66 -2.00
CA ASN A 43 1.28 -7.38 -0.77
C ASN A 43 1.95 -6.71 0.44
N LYS A 44 3.24 -6.36 0.33
CA LYS A 44 3.98 -5.63 1.39
C LYS A 44 3.33 -4.28 1.70
N LEU A 45 2.94 -3.51 0.68
CA LEU A 45 2.23 -2.24 0.88
C LEU A 45 0.88 -2.43 1.59
N ILE A 46 0.10 -3.43 1.22
CA ILE A 46 -1.20 -3.71 1.85
C ILE A 46 -1.01 -4.06 3.33
N GLN A 47 -0.02 -4.89 3.68
CA GLN A 47 0.26 -5.21 5.09
C GLN A 47 0.76 -3.97 5.85
N ALA A 48 1.70 -3.21 5.28
CA ALA A 48 2.21 -2.01 5.92
C ALA A 48 1.11 -0.96 6.19
N VAL A 49 0.13 -0.82 5.29
CA VAL A 49 -1.03 0.05 5.50
C VAL A 49 -1.96 -0.50 6.58
N LYS A 50 -2.21 -1.81 6.59
CA LYS A 50 -3.02 -2.48 7.61
C LYS A 50 -2.42 -2.30 9.02
N ASP A 51 -1.09 -2.36 9.11
CA ASP A 51 -0.35 -2.29 10.37
C ASP A 51 0.01 -0.84 10.75
N GLY A 52 -0.36 0.15 9.95
CA GLY A 52 -0.05 1.57 10.21
C GLY A 52 1.46 1.90 10.12
N ASN A 53 2.26 1.04 9.49
CA ASN A 53 3.71 1.13 9.53
C ASN A 53 4.26 1.90 8.32
N SER A 54 4.52 3.19 8.53
CA SER A 54 5.02 4.09 7.48
C SER A 54 6.44 3.77 7.00
N ASP A 55 7.26 3.14 7.84
CA ASP A 55 8.63 2.76 7.49
C ASP A 55 8.65 1.55 6.58
N GLU A 56 7.74 0.60 6.78
CA GLU A 56 7.57 -0.54 5.87
C GLU A 56 7.08 -0.11 4.48
N ILE A 57 6.22 0.91 4.40
CA ILE A 57 5.84 1.52 3.11
C ILE A 57 7.08 2.09 2.41
N ALA A 58 7.93 2.81 3.14
CA ALA A 58 9.16 3.40 2.60
C ALA A 58 10.17 2.34 2.16
N ASN A 59 10.34 1.28 2.94
CA ASN A 59 11.22 0.15 2.64
C ASN A 59 10.74 -0.59 1.38
N ALA A 60 9.46 -0.97 1.32
CA ALA A 60 8.87 -1.65 0.16
C ALA A 60 8.99 -0.80 -1.12
N SER A 61 8.77 0.51 -1.02
CA SER A 61 8.92 1.44 -2.14
C SER A 61 10.36 1.52 -2.65
N ARG A 62 11.34 1.61 -1.74
CA ARG A 62 12.77 1.64 -2.08
C ARG A 62 13.24 0.35 -2.74
N ASP A 63 12.79 -0.80 -2.23
CA ASP A 63 13.19 -2.10 -2.79
C ASP A 63 12.56 -2.36 -4.16
N TYR A 64 11.31 -1.96 -4.35
CA TYR A 64 10.67 -2.06 -5.65
C TYR A 64 11.31 -1.13 -6.68
N ASP A 65 11.66 0.12 -6.31
CA ASP A 65 12.29 1.08 -7.21
C ASP A 65 13.64 0.62 -7.79
N LYS A 66 14.41 -0.18 -7.02
CA LYS A 66 15.66 -0.80 -7.48
C LYS A 66 15.45 -1.81 -8.61
N ILE A 67 14.28 -2.45 -8.64
CA ILE A 67 13.94 -3.52 -9.60
C ILE A 67 13.16 -2.93 -10.78
N ALA A 68 12.20 -2.05 -10.49
CA ALA A 68 11.32 -1.41 -11.44
C ALA A 68 11.14 0.06 -11.03
N ARG A 69 11.76 0.97 -11.79
CA ARG A 69 11.75 2.40 -11.50
C ARG A 69 10.32 2.94 -11.35
N LEU A 70 10.07 3.60 -10.23
CA LEU A 70 8.81 4.27 -9.96
C LEU A 70 8.74 5.57 -10.77
N ASP A 71 7.63 5.75 -11.49
CA ASP A 71 7.33 7.02 -12.13
C ASP A 71 6.80 8.06 -11.12
N ALA A 72 6.76 9.32 -11.57
CA ALA A 72 6.34 10.44 -10.74
C ALA A 72 4.93 10.29 -10.15
N LEU A 73 3.98 9.66 -10.87
CA LEU A 73 2.62 9.47 -10.37
C LEU A 73 2.61 8.44 -9.23
N LYS A 74 3.31 7.31 -9.40
CA LYS A 74 3.42 6.29 -8.35
C LYS A 74 4.09 6.85 -7.10
N ILE A 75 5.16 7.63 -7.25
CA ILE A 75 5.84 8.29 -6.12
C ILE A 75 4.87 9.21 -5.38
N ARG A 76 4.10 10.04 -6.09
CA ARG A 76 3.09 10.91 -5.46
C ARG A 76 2.03 10.13 -4.68
N ILE A 77 1.55 9.02 -5.23
CA ILE A 77 0.55 8.17 -4.57
C ILE A 77 1.15 7.49 -3.32
N LEU A 78 2.37 6.96 -3.41
CA LEU A 78 3.04 6.30 -2.28
C LEU A 78 3.30 7.27 -1.13
N ASN A 79 3.70 8.51 -1.43
CA ASN A 79 3.85 9.55 -0.41
C ASN A 79 2.52 9.86 0.27
N LYS A 80 1.41 9.92 -0.48
CA LYS A 80 0.08 10.11 0.09
C LYS A 80 -0.31 8.97 1.04
N ILE A 81 -0.10 7.72 0.63
CA ILE A 81 -0.36 6.54 1.47
C ILE A 81 0.49 6.58 2.74
N LYS A 82 1.77 6.96 2.62
CA LYS A 82 2.67 7.06 3.77
C LYS A 82 2.17 8.10 4.77
N SER A 83 1.78 9.28 4.32
CA SER A 83 1.24 10.34 5.19
C SER A 83 -0.07 9.91 5.87
N SER A 84 -0.97 9.25 5.14
CA SER A 84 -2.26 8.85 5.70
C SER A 84 -2.19 7.75 6.77
N VAL A 85 -1.10 6.97 6.84
CA VAL A 85 -0.89 6.01 7.94
C VAL A 85 -0.17 6.62 9.14
N THR A 86 0.57 7.72 8.95
CA THR A 86 1.19 8.48 10.04
C THR A 86 0.25 9.46 10.72
N GLU A 87 -0.84 9.84 10.04
CA GLU A 87 -1.85 10.79 10.55
C GLU A 87 -3.06 10.08 11.20
N ALA A 88 -3.08 8.74 11.26
CA ALA A 88 -4.08 8.00 12.03
C ALA A 88 -3.77 8.10 13.54
N PRO A 89 -4.76 8.37 14.40
CA PRO A 89 -4.68 9.44 15.39
C PRO A 89 -4.03 9.03 16.71
N ASP A 90 -3.30 9.97 17.31
CA ASP A 90 -3.33 10.19 18.75
C ASP A 90 -4.79 10.49 19.17
N GLU A 91 -5.59 9.44 19.42
CA GLU A 91 -6.83 9.55 20.17
C GLU A 91 -6.71 8.62 21.38
N LEU A 92 -6.27 9.16 22.51
CA LEU A 92 -6.74 8.90 23.89
C LEU A 92 -5.95 9.79 24.88
N GLU A 93 -6.26 11.09 24.91
CA GLU A 93 -6.29 11.83 26.18
C GLU A 93 -7.68 12.47 26.30
N GLU A 94 -8.64 11.67 26.79
CA GLU A 94 -9.79 12.23 27.51
C GLU A 94 -9.23 12.87 28.79
N ASP A 95 -8.90 14.15 28.72
CA ASP A 95 -8.64 14.95 29.91
C ASP A 95 -9.96 15.08 30.68
N PHE A 96 -10.04 14.34 31.79
CA PHE A 96 -11.02 14.56 32.85
C PHE A 96 -10.83 15.98 33.39
N THR A 97 -11.65 16.93 32.96
CA THR A 97 -11.92 18.17 33.72
C THR A 97 -13.41 18.47 33.73
#